data_AF-A0A8T8K939-F1
#
_entry.id   AF-A0A8T8K939-F1
#
_cell.length_a   1.000
_cell.length_b   1.000
_cell.length_c   1.000
_cell.angle_alpha   90.00
_cell.angle_beta   90.00
_cell.angle_gamma   90.00
#
_symmetry.space_group_name_H-M   'P 1'
#
loop_
_entity.id
_entity.type
_entity.pdbx_description
1 polymer ?
#
loop_
_entity_poly.entity_id
_entity_poly.type
_entity_poly.pdbx_seq_one_letter_code
_entity_poly.pdbx_strand_id
1 'polypeptide(L)'
;MVELEDLPNVGEKTAQKLRDAGFGDMMRLATATGKELAVKAEIGEGVADKVIEAARKAEQIDFETALDVMERRKDVGRITVGSEAFNELIGGGIETQAITEVFGEFGSGKSQISHELAVTIQLPPEKGGLDAECVFIDTENTFRPERIEQIANGFELDIEEVLKKIHIARAFNSNHQILMAEKVNELIQSGVNIRLLIVDSLTAHFRAEYVGRESLANRQQKLNQHLHTLQNIANTYNTAVFVTNQVQARPDAFFGSPTKAIGGHVLGHAATYRIWLKKGLAGKRIARLVDSPHLPEGESVFKITTEGIVD
;
A
#
# COMPACT_ATOMS: atom_id res chain seq x y z
N MET A 1 11.20 22.44 -11.04
CA MET A 1 11.00 21.02 -11.40
C MET A 1 10.94 20.99 -12.92
N VAL A 2 11.54 19.98 -13.56
CA VAL A 2 11.46 19.84 -15.02
C VAL A 2 10.07 19.32 -15.34
N GLU A 3 9.30 20.02 -16.16
CA GLU A 3 7.97 19.59 -16.57
C GLU A 3 8.05 18.62 -17.77
N LEU A 4 6.97 17.89 -18.04
CA LEU A 4 6.95 16.96 -19.18
C LEU A 4 7.23 17.66 -20.52
N GLU A 5 6.71 18.88 -20.69
CA GLU A 5 6.89 19.71 -21.88
C GLU A 5 8.33 20.18 -22.09
N ASP A 6 9.16 20.15 -21.03
CA ASP A 6 10.58 20.49 -21.13
C ASP A 6 11.40 19.34 -21.74
N LEU A 7 10.83 18.13 -21.82
CA LEU A 7 11.52 16.97 -22.36
C LEU A 7 11.64 17.04 -23.90
N PRO A 8 12.82 16.72 -24.46
CA PRO A 8 13.01 16.59 -25.89
C PRO A 8 11.97 15.65 -26.53
N ASN A 9 11.31 16.13 -27.58
CA ASN A 9 10.27 15.41 -28.34
C ASN A 9 8.93 15.24 -27.60
N VAL A 10 8.71 15.94 -26.49
CA VAL A 10 7.42 15.99 -25.80
C VAL A 10 6.79 17.36 -26.00
N GLY A 11 5.85 17.46 -26.95
CA GLY A 11 4.99 18.65 -27.06
C GLY A 11 3.75 18.52 -26.18
N GLU A 12 2.97 19.60 -26.05
CA GLU A 12 1.76 19.67 -25.20
C GLU A 12 0.81 18.47 -25.37
N LYS A 13 0.57 18.04 -26.62
CA LYS A 13 -0.31 16.88 -26.90
C LYS A 13 0.27 15.56 -26.37
N THR A 14 1.57 15.37 -26.49
CA THR A 14 2.25 14.17 -25.96
C THR A 14 2.26 14.23 -24.44
N ALA A 15 2.58 15.40 -23.86
CA ALA A 15 2.53 15.60 -22.41
C ALA A 15 1.14 15.29 -21.83
N GLN A 16 0.06 15.75 -22.48
CA GLN A 16 -1.29 15.43 -22.05
C GLN A 16 -1.59 13.93 -22.11
N LYS A 17 -1.24 13.27 -23.22
CA LYS A 17 -1.38 11.80 -23.32
C LYS A 17 -0.61 11.05 -22.23
N LEU A 18 0.60 11.52 -21.89
CA LEU A 18 1.39 10.94 -20.82
C LEU A 18 0.70 11.12 -19.46
N ARG A 19 0.19 12.32 -19.15
CA ARG A 19 -0.58 12.58 -17.92
C ARG A 19 -1.82 11.70 -17.83
N ASP A 20 -2.62 11.67 -18.90
CA ASP A 20 -3.85 10.86 -18.98
C ASP A 20 -3.55 9.36 -18.83
N ALA A 21 -2.38 8.92 -19.28
CA ALA A 21 -1.90 7.55 -19.13
C ALA A 21 -1.26 7.24 -17.77
N GLY A 22 -1.20 8.21 -16.85
CA GLY A 22 -0.62 8.06 -15.51
C GLY A 22 0.89 8.24 -15.42
N PHE A 23 1.52 8.85 -16.43
CA PHE A 23 2.95 9.18 -16.51
C PHE A 23 3.19 10.69 -16.39
N GLY A 24 2.42 11.36 -15.51
CA GLY A 24 2.58 12.77 -15.18
C GLY A 24 3.85 13.08 -14.40
N ASP A 25 4.32 12.12 -13.60
CA ASP A 25 5.51 12.23 -12.77
C ASP A 25 6.78 11.82 -13.53
N MET A 26 7.86 12.59 -13.37
CA MET A 26 9.10 12.40 -14.13
C MET A 26 9.82 11.10 -13.76
N MET A 27 9.82 10.72 -12.48
CA MET A 27 10.41 9.47 -12.02
C MET A 27 9.60 8.26 -12.53
N ARG A 28 8.28 8.36 -12.51
CA ARG A 28 7.37 7.35 -13.06
C ARG A 28 7.58 7.14 -14.56
N LEU A 29 7.82 8.22 -15.29
CA LEU A 29 8.15 8.19 -16.71
C LEU A 29 9.53 7.56 -16.96
N ALA A 30 10.54 7.97 -16.20
CA ALA A 30 11.92 7.52 -16.36
C ALA A 30 12.13 6.02 -16.02
N THR A 31 11.27 5.46 -15.17
CA THR A 31 11.26 4.04 -14.78
C THR A 31 10.32 3.16 -15.61
N ALA A 32 9.56 3.74 -16.53
CA ALA A 32 8.66 3.01 -17.42
C ALA A 32 9.42 2.12 -18.42
N THR A 33 8.71 1.15 -18.99
CA THR A 33 9.19 0.41 -20.18
C THR A 33 8.62 1.03 -21.45
N GLY A 34 9.39 1.02 -22.55
CA GLY A 34 8.95 1.56 -23.84
C GLY A 34 7.62 0.96 -24.29
N LYS A 35 7.46 -0.37 -24.16
CA LYS A 35 6.23 -1.08 -24.48
C LYS A 35 5.03 -0.65 -23.63
N GLU A 36 5.21 -0.52 -22.32
CA GLU A 36 4.12 -0.07 -21.43
C GLU A 36 3.66 1.34 -21.80
N LEU A 37 4.62 2.25 -21.93
CA LEU A 37 4.36 3.65 -22.22
C LEU A 37 3.71 3.83 -23.60
N ALA A 38 4.19 3.10 -24.61
CA ALA A 38 3.64 3.11 -25.96
C ALA A 38 2.17 2.68 -25.99
N VAL A 39 1.83 1.61 -25.26
CA VAL A 39 0.46 1.09 -25.19
C VAL A 39 -0.45 2.04 -24.40
N LYS A 40 -0.03 2.47 -23.20
CA LYS A 40 -0.89 3.28 -22.32
C LYS A 40 -1.09 4.71 -22.81
N ALA A 41 -0.05 5.35 -23.35
CA ALA A 41 -0.13 6.72 -23.86
C ALA A 41 -0.49 6.78 -25.36
N GLU A 42 -0.71 5.64 -26.01
CA GLU A 42 -0.99 5.52 -27.44
C GLU A 42 0.02 6.32 -28.31
N ILE A 43 1.30 6.06 -28.07
CA ILE A 43 2.43 6.64 -28.80
C ILE A 43 3.29 5.54 -29.43
N GLY A 44 4.09 5.88 -30.45
CA GLY A 44 5.01 4.92 -31.05
C GLY A 44 6.12 4.50 -30.09
N GLU A 45 6.51 3.23 -30.10
CA GLU A 45 7.52 2.66 -29.19
C GLU A 45 8.88 3.40 -29.26
N GLY A 46 9.34 3.76 -30.47
CA GLY A 46 10.56 4.56 -30.61
C GLY A 46 10.44 6.01 -30.10
N VAL A 47 9.22 6.55 -29.96
CA VAL A 47 8.99 7.83 -29.27
C VAL A 47 9.00 7.59 -27.76
N ALA A 48 8.32 6.55 -27.29
CA ALA A 48 8.31 6.17 -25.89
C ALA A 48 9.74 5.99 -25.34
N ASP A 49 10.60 5.24 -26.03
CA ASP A 49 12.00 5.04 -25.61
C ASP A 49 12.78 6.37 -25.51
N LYS A 50 12.61 7.28 -26.48
CA LYS A 50 13.28 8.59 -26.47
C LYS A 50 12.80 9.47 -25.32
N VAL A 51 11.50 9.43 -25.02
CA VAL A 51 10.90 10.18 -23.91
C VAL A 51 11.40 9.64 -22.57
N ILE A 52 11.46 8.31 -22.42
CA ILE A 52 12.01 7.66 -21.21
C ILE A 52 13.48 8.04 -21.01
N GLU A 53 14.29 7.98 -22.07
CA GLU A 53 15.71 8.37 -22.01
C GLU A 53 15.90 9.86 -21.69
N ALA A 54 15.02 10.72 -22.17
CA ALA A 54 15.01 12.13 -21.80
C ALA A 54 14.69 12.33 -20.31
N ALA A 55 13.66 11.63 -19.81
CA ALA A 55 13.26 11.67 -18.41
C ALA A 55 14.39 11.16 -17.48
N ARG A 56 15.06 10.05 -17.83
CA ARG A 56 16.21 9.51 -17.08
C ARG A 56 17.36 10.51 -16.95
N LYS A 57 17.65 11.24 -18.03
CA LYS A 57 18.69 12.29 -18.03
C LYS A 57 18.28 13.50 -17.19
N ALA A 58 17.02 13.90 -17.26
CA ALA A 58 16.50 15.01 -16.46
C ALA A 58 16.55 14.70 -14.95
N GLU A 59 16.15 13.47 -14.57
CA GLU A 59 16.17 12.97 -13.19
C GLU A 59 17.55 12.51 -12.72
N GLN A 60 18.57 12.55 -13.58
CA GLN A 60 19.92 12.07 -13.26
C GLN A 60 19.92 10.65 -12.68
N ILE A 61 19.09 9.76 -13.24
CA ILE A 61 19.02 8.36 -12.79
C ILE A 61 20.33 7.68 -13.14
N ASP A 62 21.19 7.52 -12.13
CA ASP A 62 22.48 6.87 -12.20
C ASP A 62 22.76 6.11 -10.89
N PHE A 63 23.92 5.46 -10.80
CA PHE A 63 24.37 4.83 -9.58
C PHE A 63 24.53 5.86 -8.46
N GLU A 64 24.10 5.44 -7.28
CA GLU A 64 24.16 6.25 -6.07
C GLU A 64 24.94 5.50 -4.97
N THR A 65 25.47 6.26 -4.02
CA THR A 65 26.16 5.68 -2.87
C THR A 65 25.16 5.28 -1.80
N ALA A 66 25.57 4.38 -0.90
CA ALA A 66 24.76 4.04 0.28
C ALA A 66 24.45 5.26 1.17
N LEU A 67 25.30 6.30 1.14
CA LEU A 67 25.05 7.56 1.84
C LEU A 67 23.88 8.33 1.23
N ASP A 68 23.80 8.40 -0.10
CA ASP A 68 22.68 9.06 -0.81
C ASP A 68 21.36 8.35 -0.51
N VAL A 69 21.37 7.01 -0.49
CA VAL A 69 20.22 6.20 -0.08
C VAL A 69 19.83 6.50 1.37
N MET A 70 20.79 6.56 2.29
CA MET A 70 20.53 6.86 3.69
C MET A 70 19.91 8.25 3.88
N GLU A 71 20.38 9.25 3.14
CA GLU A 71 19.81 10.60 3.18
C GLU A 71 18.37 10.63 2.67
N ARG A 72 18.07 10.03 1.51
CA ARG A 72 16.67 9.96 1.01
C ARG A 72 15.76 9.14 1.91
N ARG A 73 16.27 8.10 2.59
CA ARG A 73 15.46 7.32 3.55
C ARG A 73 14.97 8.16 4.73
N LYS A 74 15.52 9.36 4.98
CA LYS A 74 14.97 10.31 5.96
C LYS A 74 13.58 10.83 5.58
N ASP A 75 13.23 10.77 4.29
CA ASP A 75 11.91 11.19 3.80
C ASP A 75 10.83 10.09 3.96
N VAL A 76 11.21 8.89 4.43
CA VAL A 76 10.26 7.82 4.73
C VAL A 76 9.45 8.20 5.97
N GLY A 77 8.15 8.39 5.76
CA GLY A 77 7.19 8.61 6.83
C GLY A 77 6.82 7.32 7.54
N ARG A 78 6.32 7.44 8.77
CA ARG A 78 5.83 6.32 9.57
C ARG A 78 4.49 6.68 10.18
N ILE A 79 3.53 5.76 10.08
CA ILE A 79 2.17 5.94 10.59
C ILE A 79 2.01 5.08 11.83
N THR A 80 1.64 5.70 12.96
CA THR A 80 1.39 5.00 14.22
C THR A 80 0.20 4.05 14.10
N VAL A 81 0.33 2.86 14.69
CA VAL A 81 -0.77 1.89 14.84
C VAL A 81 -1.51 2.04 16.17
N GLY A 82 -1.30 3.12 16.92
CA GLY A 82 -1.95 3.41 18.21
C GLY A 82 -1.32 2.71 19.43
N SER A 83 -0.69 1.55 19.25
CA SER A 83 0.04 0.82 20.30
C SER A 83 1.54 1.11 20.26
N GLU A 84 2.12 1.53 21.39
CA GLU A 84 3.57 1.78 21.51
C GLU A 84 4.37 0.51 21.29
N ALA A 85 3.96 -0.60 21.92
CA ALA A 85 4.65 -1.89 21.79
C ALA A 85 4.60 -2.42 20.35
N PHE A 86 3.51 -2.18 19.63
CA PHE A 86 3.40 -2.57 18.23
C PHE A 86 4.22 -1.63 17.32
N ASN A 87 4.20 -0.32 17.55
CA ASN A 87 5.08 0.60 16.83
C ASN A 87 6.56 0.21 17.00
N GLU A 88 7.03 -0.08 18.22
CA GLU A 88 8.41 -0.50 18.48
C GLU A 88 8.77 -1.76 17.67
N LEU A 89 7.90 -2.77 17.66
CA LEU A 89 8.09 -4.00 16.90
C LEU A 89 8.34 -3.74 15.40
N ILE A 90 7.67 -2.75 14.82
CA ILE A 90 7.74 -2.45 13.38
C ILE A 90 8.63 -1.25 13.06
N GLY A 91 9.49 -0.83 13.99
CA GLY A 91 10.48 0.22 13.74
C GLY A 91 9.90 1.64 13.80
N GLY A 92 8.78 1.84 14.51
CA GLY A 92 8.18 3.14 14.80
C GLY A 92 6.84 3.40 14.12
N GLY A 93 6.37 2.51 13.24
CA GLY A 93 5.08 2.64 12.56
C GLY A 93 5.07 1.98 11.18
N ILE A 94 3.95 2.08 10.47
CA ILE A 94 3.83 1.61 9.09
C ILE A 94 4.60 2.55 8.17
N GLU A 95 5.65 2.06 7.52
CA GLU A 95 6.52 2.86 6.65
C GLU A 95 5.85 3.22 5.31
N THR A 96 6.06 4.46 4.85
CA THR A 96 5.80 4.84 3.45
C THR A 96 6.84 4.22 2.51
N GLN A 97 6.57 4.25 1.20
CA GLN A 97 7.42 3.59 0.18
C GLN A 97 7.54 2.07 0.37
N ALA A 98 6.65 1.47 1.14
CA ALA A 98 6.64 0.06 1.47
C ALA A 98 5.23 -0.52 1.36
N ILE A 99 5.17 -1.82 1.06
CA ILE A 99 3.95 -2.62 1.22
C ILE A 99 4.05 -3.34 2.55
N THR A 100 3.12 -3.06 3.45
CA THR A 100 2.96 -3.79 4.71
C THR A 100 1.77 -4.74 4.62
N GLU A 101 2.05 -6.04 4.66
CA GLU A 101 1.04 -7.09 4.74
C GLU A 101 0.72 -7.43 6.20
N VAL A 102 -0.57 -7.38 6.55
CA VAL A 102 -1.07 -7.95 7.79
C VAL A 102 -1.96 -9.14 7.48
N PHE A 103 -1.59 -10.32 7.97
CA PHE A 103 -2.34 -11.55 7.74
C PHE A 103 -2.73 -12.27 9.01
N GLY A 104 -3.83 -13.02 8.99
CA GLY A 104 -4.30 -13.76 10.16
C GLY A 104 -5.73 -14.26 10.02
N GLU A 105 -6.20 -14.98 11.02
CA GLU A 105 -7.56 -15.55 11.05
C GLU A 105 -8.66 -14.48 11.16
N PHE A 106 -9.91 -14.86 10.94
CA PHE A 106 -11.04 -13.97 11.15
C PHE A 106 -11.10 -13.44 12.58
N GLY A 107 -11.35 -12.13 12.74
CA GLY A 107 -11.41 -11.47 14.04
C GLY A 107 -10.05 -11.26 14.74
N SER A 108 -8.93 -11.51 14.04
CA SER A 108 -7.58 -11.24 14.57
C SER A 108 -7.24 -9.76 14.68
N GLY A 109 -8.05 -8.86 14.09
CA GLY A 109 -7.84 -7.41 14.17
C GLY A 109 -7.39 -6.74 12.87
N LYS A 110 -7.25 -7.48 11.75
CA LYS A 110 -6.79 -6.92 10.46
C LYS A 110 -7.53 -5.64 10.05
N SER A 111 -8.85 -5.73 9.90
CA SER A 111 -9.65 -4.56 9.54
C SER A 111 -9.63 -3.49 10.62
N GLN A 112 -9.44 -3.84 11.90
CA GLN A 112 -9.34 -2.84 12.96
C GLN A 112 -8.08 -1.98 12.80
N ILE A 113 -6.95 -2.58 12.42
CA ILE A 113 -5.73 -1.83 12.04
C ILE A 113 -5.98 -1.00 10.78
N SER A 114 -6.70 -1.52 9.79
CA SER A 114 -7.06 -0.74 8.60
C SER A 114 -7.82 0.55 8.98
N HIS A 115 -8.82 0.45 9.87
CA HIS A 115 -9.58 1.62 10.33
C HIS A 115 -8.72 2.55 11.19
N GLU A 116 -7.87 2.00 12.05
CA GLU A 116 -6.92 2.77 12.86
C GLU A 116 -6.03 3.65 11.98
N LEU A 117 -5.37 3.04 10.98
CA LEU A 117 -4.46 3.73 10.08
C LEU A 117 -5.15 4.79 9.23
N ALA A 118 -6.40 4.55 8.82
CA ALA A 118 -7.20 5.54 8.09
C ALA A 118 -7.47 6.83 8.91
N VAL A 119 -7.42 6.74 10.25
CA VAL A 119 -7.50 7.87 11.16
C VAL A 119 -6.10 8.42 11.49
N THR A 120 -5.16 7.55 11.90
CA THR A 120 -3.86 8.00 12.41
C THR A 120 -2.96 8.62 11.35
N ILE A 121 -3.16 8.33 10.06
CA ILE A 121 -2.49 9.04 8.96
C ILE A 121 -2.75 10.56 8.97
N GLN A 122 -3.91 10.96 9.47
CA GLN A 122 -4.36 12.35 9.50
C GLN A 122 -3.81 13.13 10.70
N LEU A 123 -3.17 12.44 11.65
CA LEU A 123 -2.46 13.09 12.75
C LEU A 123 -1.24 13.85 12.21
N PRO A 124 -0.76 14.86 12.93
CA PRO A 124 0.48 15.52 12.56
C PRO A 124 1.70 14.61 12.82
N PRO A 125 2.84 14.85 12.14
CA PRO A 125 4.07 14.07 12.30
C PRO A 125 4.54 13.88 13.74
N GLU A 126 4.43 14.92 14.58
CA GLU A 126 4.79 14.85 16.00
C GLU A 126 3.90 13.92 16.83
N LYS A 127 2.72 13.55 16.33
CA LYS A 127 1.80 12.57 16.93
C LYS A 127 1.82 11.23 16.18
N GLY A 128 2.75 11.03 15.25
CA GLY A 128 2.92 9.79 14.50
C GLY A 128 2.01 9.62 13.29
N GLY A 129 1.38 10.69 12.78
CA GLY A 129 0.73 10.70 11.47
C GLY A 129 1.55 11.43 10.42
N LEU A 130 0.93 11.85 9.31
CA LEU A 130 1.60 12.57 8.22
C LEU A 130 0.79 13.77 7.69
N ASP A 131 -0.19 14.27 8.44
CA ASP A 131 -1.13 15.33 8.01
C ASP A 131 -1.72 15.07 6.61
N ALA A 132 -2.10 13.82 6.36
CA ALA A 132 -2.41 13.34 5.03
C ALA A 132 -3.69 12.49 4.97
N GLU A 133 -4.12 12.23 3.74
CA GLU A 133 -5.39 11.57 3.45
C GLU A 133 -5.19 10.09 3.09
N CYS A 134 -6.27 9.32 3.20
CA CYS A 134 -6.27 7.87 3.00
C CYS A 134 -7.16 7.49 1.82
N VAL A 135 -6.69 6.57 0.97
CA VAL A 135 -7.57 5.79 0.09
C VAL A 135 -7.82 4.41 0.71
N PHE A 136 -9.08 3.99 0.75
CA PHE A 136 -9.51 2.69 1.27
C PHE A 136 -10.23 1.88 0.18
N ILE A 137 -9.58 0.83 -0.31
CA ILE A 137 -10.18 -0.13 -1.24
C ILE A 137 -10.78 -1.28 -0.42
N ASP A 138 -12.10 -1.24 -0.23
CA ASP A 138 -12.86 -2.24 0.52
C ASP A 138 -13.33 -3.36 -0.42
N THR A 139 -12.77 -4.56 -0.25
CA THR A 139 -13.10 -5.72 -1.07
C THR A 139 -14.09 -6.68 -0.38
N GLU A 140 -14.23 -6.57 0.94
CA GLU A 140 -15.04 -7.47 1.78
C GLU A 140 -16.27 -6.79 2.40
N ASN A 141 -16.54 -5.52 2.09
CA ASN A 141 -17.60 -4.71 2.69
C ASN A 141 -17.44 -4.60 4.22
N THR A 142 -16.21 -4.37 4.67
CA THR A 142 -15.83 -4.30 6.08
C THR A 142 -15.62 -2.89 6.60
N PHE A 143 -15.57 -1.88 5.71
CA PHE A 143 -15.46 -0.50 6.13
C PHE A 143 -16.71 -0.06 6.91
N ARG A 144 -16.52 0.54 8.08
CA ARG A 144 -17.60 1.04 8.95
C ARG A 144 -17.30 2.48 9.36
N PRO A 145 -18.05 3.48 8.85
CA PRO A 145 -17.91 4.86 9.30
C PRO A 145 -18.03 4.98 10.83
N GLU A 146 -18.95 4.24 11.45
CA GLU A 146 -19.15 4.25 12.90
C GLU A 146 -17.89 3.83 13.67
N ARG A 147 -17.06 2.98 13.07
CA ARG A 147 -15.78 2.59 13.66
C ARG A 147 -14.73 3.71 13.51
N ILE A 148 -14.74 4.43 12.40
CA ILE A 148 -13.89 5.62 12.21
C ILE A 148 -14.24 6.69 13.25
N GLU A 149 -15.53 6.94 13.50
CA GLU A 149 -15.98 7.89 14.52
C GLU A 149 -15.45 7.52 15.91
N GLN A 150 -15.53 6.24 16.28
CA GLN A 150 -15.03 5.75 17.57
C GLN A 150 -13.52 5.99 17.75
N ILE A 151 -12.73 5.69 16.72
CA ILE A 151 -11.27 5.86 16.73
C ILE A 151 -10.91 7.36 16.72
N ALA A 152 -11.58 8.15 15.87
CA ALA A 152 -11.38 9.61 15.81
C ALA A 152 -11.63 10.28 17.17
N ASN A 153 -12.67 9.86 17.89
CA ASN A 153 -12.90 10.32 19.27
C ASN A 153 -11.76 9.94 20.22
N GLY A 154 -11.21 8.72 20.09
CA GLY A 154 -10.05 8.26 20.89
C GLY A 154 -8.80 9.12 20.68
N PHE A 155 -8.62 9.69 19.49
CA PHE A 155 -7.55 10.63 19.16
C PHE A 155 -7.94 12.11 19.29
N GLU A 156 -9.13 12.42 19.82
CA GLU A 156 -9.68 13.78 19.98
C GLU A 156 -9.72 14.58 18.66
N LEU A 157 -10.04 13.91 17.55
CA LEU A 157 -10.15 14.51 16.22
C LEU A 157 -11.59 14.90 15.88
N ASP A 158 -11.73 15.89 14.99
CA ASP A 158 -13.03 16.22 14.41
C ASP A 158 -13.49 15.11 13.46
N ILE A 159 -14.64 14.53 13.76
CA ILE A 159 -15.18 13.36 13.05
C ILE A 159 -15.52 13.68 11.60
N GLU A 160 -16.11 14.85 11.34
CA GLU A 160 -16.56 15.22 10.00
C GLU A 160 -15.34 15.44 9.09
N GLU A 161 -14.32 16.11 9.60
CA GLU A 161 -13.06 16.31 8.88
C GLU A 161 -12.30 15.00 8.66
N VAL A 162 -12.30 14.09 9.64
CA VAL A 162 -11.69 12.76 9.48
C VAL A 162 -12.36 11.97 8.36
N LEU A 163 -13.70 11.94 8.34
CA LEU A 163 -14.46 11.19 7.33
C LEU A 163 -14.29 11.77 5.92
N LYS A 164 -14.20 13.10 5.77
CA LYS A 164 -13.96 13.75 4.46
C LYS A 164 -12.62 13.37 3.83
N LYS A 165 -11.62 13.08 4.65
CA LYS A 165 -10.23 12.75 4.25
C LYS A 165 -9.99 11.26 4.00
N ILE A 166 -11.04 10.44 4.04
CA ILE A 166 -10.98 9.00 3.73
C ILE A 166 -11.76 8.75 2.43
N HIS A 167 -11.02 8.47 1.36
CA HIS A 167 -11.54 8.19 0.02
C HIS A 167 -11.81 6.70 -0.14
N ILE A 168 -13.08 6.30 -0.23
CA ILE A 168 -13.45 4.87 -0.18
C ILE A 168 -13.91 4.40 -1.56
N ALA A 169 -13.38 3.24 -1.97
CA ALA A 169 -13.83 2.52 -3.15
C ALA A 169 -14.22 1.08 -2.80
N ARG A 170 -15.47 0.70 -3.06
CA ARG A 170 -15.92 -0.68 -2.91
C ARG A 170 -15.58 -1.48 -4.17
N ALA A 171 -14.66 -2.43 -4.05
CA ALA A 171 -14.30 -3.34 -5.13
C ALA A 171 -15.17 -4.60 -5.09
N PHE A 172 -15.71 -5.01 -6.24
CA PHE A 172 -16.65 -6.14 -6.36
C PHE A 172 -16.03 -7.40 -7.00
N ASN A 173 -14.82 -7.27 -7.54
CA ASN A 173 -14.04 -8.33 -8.17
C ASN A 173 -12.57 -7.88 -8.31
N SER A 174 -11.68 -8.78 -8.73
CA SER A 174 -10.24 -8.54 -8.82
C SER A 174 -9.88 -7.49 -9.86
N ASN A 175 -10.61 -7.40 -10.99
CA ASN A 175 -10.40 -6.36 -12.00
C ASN A 175 -10.76 -4.98 -11.43
N HIS A 176 -11.89 -4.88 -10.72
CA HIS A 176 -12.33 -3.63 -10.12
C HIS A 176 -11.36 -3.17 -9.03
N GLN A 177 -10.86 -4.08 -8.19
CA GLN A 177 -9.82 -3.79 -7.20
C GLN A 177 -8.55 -3.21 -7.84
N ILE A 178 -8.07 -3.80 -8.95
CA ILE A 178 -6.90 -3.30 -9.68
C ILE A 178 -7.17 -1.91 -10.26
N LEU A 179 -8.31 -1.72 -10.92
CA LEU A 179 -8.70 -0.43 -11.49
C LEU A 179 -8.76 0.67 -10.42
N MET A 180 -9.33 0.38 -9.24
CA MET A 180 -9.40 1.36 -8.15
C MET A 180 -8.01 1.75 -7.65
N ALA A 181 -7.05 0.82 -7.60
CA ALA A 181 -5.67 1.16 -7.27
C ALA A 181 -5.03 2.03 -8.35
N GLU A 182 -5.27 1.79 -9.63
CA GLU A 182 -4.76 2.63 -10.72
C GLU A 182 -5.30 4.07 -10.65
N LYS A 183 -6.57 4.24 -10.27
CA LYS A 183 -7.22 5.55 -10.09
C LYS A 183 -6.68 6.36 -8.91
N VAL A 184 -5.92 5.76 -7.99
CA VAL A 184 -5.25 6.51 -6.92
C VAL A 184 -4.30 7.56 -7.50
N ASN A 185 -3.66 7.26 -8.63
CA ASN A 185 -2.79 8.21 -9.33
C ASN A 185 -3.57 9.47 -9.75
N GLU A 186 -4.79 9.30 -10.27
CA GLU A 186 -5.65 10.41 -10.68
C GLU A 186 -6.04 11.28 -9.48
N LEU A 187 -6.34 10.66 -8.32
CA LEU A 187 -6.63 11.39 -7.09
C LEU A 187 -5.44 12.23 -6.64
N ILE A 188 -4.24 11.64 -6.61
CA ILE A 188 -3.02 12.36 -6.22
C ILE A 188 -2.72 13.51 -7.20
N GLN A 189 -2.84 13.25 -8.51
CA GLN A 189 -2.61 14.26 -9.55
C GLN A 189 -3.64 15.39 -9.53
N SER A 190 -4.84 15.16 -9.00
CA SER A 190 -5.84 16.23 -8.79
C SER A 190 -5.55 17.12 -7.58
N GLY A 191 -4.47 16.84 -6.84
CA GLY A 191 -3.97 17.66 -5.73
C GLY A 191 -4.29 17.11 -4.34
N VAL A 192 -4.87 15.92 -4.25
CA VAL A 192 -5.18 15.27 -2.96
C VAL A 192 -3.91 14.68 -2.35
N ASN A 193 -3.60 15.00 -1.09
CA ASN A 193 -2.40 14.53 -0.40
C ASN A 193 -2.56 13.09 0.14
N ILE A 194 -2.62 12.10 -0.76
CA ILE A 194 -2.75 10.69 -0.36
C ILE A 194 -1.39 10.13 0.09
N ARG A 195 -1.28 9.78 1.37
CA ARG A 195 -0.06 9.16 1.94
C ARG A 195 -0.31 7.78 2.55
N LEU A 196 -1.55 7.29 2.48
CA LEU A 196 -1.92 5.92 2.83
C LEU A 196 -2.89 5.33 1.80
N LEU A 197 -2.57 4.12 1.32
CA LEU A 197 -3.45 3.29 0.50
C LEU A 197 -3.70 1.96 1.21
N ILE A 198 -4.95 1.71 1.60
CA ILE A 198 -5.40 0.47 2.21
C ILE A 198 -6.10 -0.42 1.18
N VAL A 199 -5.78 -1.71 1.19
CA VAL A 199 -6.54 -2.75 0.47
C VAL A 199 -6.99 -3.82 1.46
N ASP A 200 -8.28 -3.81 1.82
CA ASP A 200 -8.88 -4.72 2.80
C ASP A 200 -9.99 -5.57 2.16
N SER A 201 -9.74 -6.80 1.73
CA SER A 201 -8.46 -7.53 1.67
C SER A 201 -7.88 -7.67 0.27
N LEU A 202 -6.56 -7.88 0.21
CA LEU A 202 -5.82 -8.01 -1.03
C LEU A 202 -6.20 -9.23 -1.85
N THR A 203 -6.50 -10.36 -1.19
CA THR A 203 -6.56 -11.68 -1.84
C THR A 203 -7.97 -12.28 -1.95
N ALA A 204 -8.99 -11.69 -1.31
CA ALA A 204 -10.35 -12.24 -1.29
C ALA A 204 -10.91 -12.51 -2.70
N HIS A 205 -10.93 -11.49 -3.57
CA HIS A 205 -11.44 -11.63 -4.94
C HIS A 205 -10.59 -12.58 -5.79
N PHE A 206 -9.27 -12.50 -5.69
CA PHE A 206 -8.36 -13.40 -6.41
C PHE A 206 -8.56 -14.87 -6.00
N ARG A 207 -8.87 -15.12 -4.73
CA ARG A 207 -9.15 -16.47 -4.23
C ARG A 207 -10.50 -16.97 -4.73
N ALA A 208 -11.52 -16.11 -4.77
CA ALA A 208 -12.87 -16.47 -5.20
C ALA A 208 -12.97 -16.71 -6.71
N GLU A 209 -12.28 -15.92 -7.52
CA GLU A 209 -12.38 -15.97 -8.99
C GLU A 209 -11.48 -17.02 -9.63
N TYR A 210 -10.33 -17.31 -9.02
CA TYR A 210 -9.32 -18.20 -9.57
C TYR A 210 -9.20 -19.47 -8.70
N VAL A 211 -10.16 -20.37 -8.91
CA VAL A 211 -10.27 -21.66 -8.23
C VAL A 211 -9.53 -22.75 -9.03
N GLY A 212 -9.01 -23.76 -8.34
CA GLY A 212 -8.28 -24.87 -8.98
C GLY A 212 -6.79 -24.59 -9.19
N ARG A 213 -6.02 -25.64 -9.50
CA ARG A 213 -4.57 -25.52 -9.72
C ARG A 213 -4.25 -24.96 -11.11
N GLU A 214 -5.14 -25.17 -12.07
CA GLU A 214 -5.10 -24.70 -13.44
C GLU A 214 -5.15 -23.17 -13.56
N SER A 215 -5.84 -22.49 -12.63
CA SER A 215 -5.94 -21.03 -12.59
C SER A 215 -4.82 -20.37 -11.78
N LEU A 216 -3.97 -21.17 -11.10
CA LEU A 216 -2.92 -20.68 -10.20
C LEU A 216 -1.96 -19.74 -10.92
N ALA A 217 -1.50 -20.10 -12.12
CA ALA A 217 -0.56 -19.28 -12.88
C ALA A 217 -1.17 -17.91 -13.23
N ASN A 218 -2.40 -17.88 -13.74
CA ASN A 218 -3.13 -16.64 -14.06
C ASN A 218 -3.35 -15.79 -12.80
N ARG A 219 -3.78 -16.42 -11.70
CA ARG A 219 -3.94 -15.75 -10.41
C ARG A 219 -2.64 -15.11 -9.93
N GLN A 220 -1.53 -15.84 -9.96
CA GLN A 220 -0.23 -15.33 -9.54
C GLN A 220 0.24 -14.19 -10.45
N GLN A 221 0.05 -14.30 -11.76
CA GLN A 221 0.40 -13.25 -12.72
C GLN A 221 -0.39 -11.96 -12.46
N LYS A 222 -1.71 -12.08 -12.30
CA LYS A 222 -2.59 -10.93 -12.09
C LYS A 222 -2.39 -10.28 -10.72
N LEU A 223 -2.20 -11.09 -9.67
CA LEU A 223 -1.84 -10.59 -8.35
C LEU A 223 -0.48 -9.88 -8.39
N ASN A 224 0.49 -10.39 -9.14
CA ASN A 224 1.79 -9.74 -9.32
C ASN A 224 1.66 -8.38 -9.99
N GLN A 225 0.84 -8.28 -11.05
CA GLN A 225 0.55 -6.99 -11.69
C GLN A 225 -0.07 -6.00 -10.69
N HIS A 226 -1.04 -6.45 -9.90
CA HIS A 226 -1.64 -5.60 -8.87
C HIS A 226 -0.62 -5.11 -7.84
N LEU A 227 0.22 -6.00 -7.32
CA LEU A 227 1.26 -5.65 -6.35
C LEU A 227 2.29 -4.69 -6.92
N HIS A 228 2.66 -4.81 -8.20
CA HIS A 228 3.50 -3.83 -8.87
C HIS A 228 2.84 -2.45 -8.96
N THR A 229 1.54 -2.38 -9.28
CA THR A 229 0.80 -1.11 -9.24
C THR A 229 0.86 -0.48 -7.85
N LEU A 230 0.62 -1.27 -6.80
CA LEU A 230 0.69 -0.80 -5.42
C LEU A 230 2.09 -0.31 -5.03
N GLN A 231 3.13 -1.07 -5.37
CA GLN A 231 4.52 -0.69 -5.08
C GLN A 231 4.92 0.60 -5.81
N ASN A 232 4.46 0.77 -7.06
CA ASN A 232 4.72 1.98 -7.82
C ASN A 232 4.07 3.20 -7.16
N ILE A 233 2.84 3.08 -6.66
CA ILE A 233 2.18 4.15 -5.89
C ILE A 233 2.99 4.48 -4.64
N ALA A 234 3.41 3.45 -3.89
CA ALA A 234 4.20 3.62 -2.67
C ALA A 234 5.49 4.42 -2.92
N ASN A 235 6.25 4.03 -3.95
CA ASN A 235 7.56 4.64 -4.25
C ASN A 235 7.43 6.03 -4.86
N THR A 236 6.50 6.21 -5.81
CA THR A 236 6.38 7.46 -6.58
C THR A 236 5.87 8.59 -5.71
N TYR A 237 4.87 8.33 -4.87
CA TYR A 237 4.19 9.37 -4.10
C TYR A 237 4.55 9.35 -2.61
N ASN A 238 5.54 8.53 -2.24
CA ASN A 238 5.95 8.34 -0.86
C ASN A 238 4.74 8.01 0.05
N THR A 239 3.94 7.05 -0.43
CA THR A 239 2.70 6.56 0.18
C THR A 239 2.98 5.25 0.93
N ALA A 240 2.34 5.05 2.09
CA ALA A 240 2.30 3.74 2.74
C ALA A 240 1.22 2.88 2.09
N VAL A 241 1.57 1.65 1.69
CA VAL A 241 0.57 0.69 1.22
C VAL A 241 0.35 -0.35 2.31
N PHE A 242 -0.89 -0.44 2.79
CA PHE A 242 -1.28 -1.39 3.81
C PHE A 242 -2.27 -2.39 3.22
N VAL A 243 -1.96 -3.68 3.32
CA VAL A 243 -2.80 -4.74 2.76
C VAL A 243 -3.17 -5.75 3.82
N THR A 244 -4.45 -6.12 3.88
CA THR A 244 -4.87 -7.25 4.71
C THR A 244 -4.90 -8.52 3.89
N ASN A 245 -4.60 -9.64 4.54
CA ASN A 245 -4.65 -10.94 3.91
C ASN A 245 -5.24 -12.01 4.83
N GLN A 246 -5.89 -12.99 4.23
CA GLN A 246 -6.45 -14.13 4.95
C GLN A 246 -5.41 -15.26 5.04
N VAL A 247 -5.60 -16.15 6.02
CA VAL A 247 -4.82 -17.38 6.13
C VAL A 247 -5.65 -18.59 5.68
N GLN A 248 -4.96 -19.62 5.21
CA GLN A 248 -5.53 -20.93 4.97
C GLN A 248 -4.92 -21.95 5.93
N ALA A 249 -5.75 -22.87 6.43
CA ALA A 249 -5.29 -24.00 7.22
C ALA A 249 -4.38 -24.91 6.37
N ARG A 250 -3.33 -25.44 7.01
CA ARG A 250 -2.42 -26.45 6.47
C ARG A 250 -2.56 -27.74 7.27
N PRO A 251 -3.61 -28.54 7.04
CA PRO A 251 -3.82 -29.80 7.77
C PRO A 251 -2.67 -30.79 7.58
N ASP A 252 -1.93 -30.69 6.47
CA ASP A 252 -0.82 -31.58 6.13
C ASP A 252 0.52 -31.19 6.79
N ALA A 253 0.56 -30.09 7.55
CA ALA A 253 1.78 -29.62 8.20
C ALA A 253 2.01 -30.34 9.53
N PHE A 254 2.90 -31.34 9.53
CA PHE A 254 3.38 -31.99 10.76
C PHE A 254 4.38 -31.14 11.56
N PHE A 255 5.02 -30.15 10.89
CA PHE A 255 5.96 -29.20 11.49
C PHE A 255 5.74 -27.79 10.92
N GLY A 256 5.93 -26.76 11.76
CA GLY A 256 5.73 -25.34 11.40
C GLY A 256 4.32 -24.80 11.70
N SER A 257 4.01 -23.60 11.23
CA SER A 257 2.71 -22.97 11.48
C SER A 257 1.56 -23.78 10.85
N PRO A 258 0.46 -24.04 11.59
CA PRO A 258 -0.72 -24.74 11.06
C PRO A 258 -1.51 -23.90 10.04
N THR A 259 -1.13 -22.63 9.86
CA THR A 259 -1.75 -21.70 8.92
C THR A 259 -0.70 -21.03 8.04
N LYS A 260 -1.07 -20.71 6.79
CA LYS A 260 -0.23 -20.00 5.84
C LYS A 260 -1.02 -18.86 5.18
N ALA A 261 -0.39 -17.71 5.03
CA ALA A 261 -0.93 -16.57 4.29
C ALA A 261 -1.26 -16.96 2.83
N ILE A 262 -2.35 -16.42 2.30
CA ILE A 262 -2.80 -16.66 0.92
C ILE A 262 -2.01 -15.74 -0.04
N GLY A 263 -1.98 -16.03 -1.35
CA GLY A 263 -1.25 -15.23 -2.35
C GLY A 263 0.12 -15.79 -2.76
N GLY A 264 0.63 -16.78 -2.02
CA GLY A 264 1.82 -17.55 -2.41
C GLY A 264 3.12 -16.72 -2.42
N HIS A 265 4.08 -17.14 -3.23
CA HIS A 265 5.42 -16.53 -3.28
C HIS A 265 5.38 -15.09 -3.77
N VAL A 266 4.49 -14.76 -4.70
CA VAL A 266 4.38 -13.41 -5.28
C VAL A 266 4.13 -12.38 -4.18
N LEU A 267 3.14 -12.60 -3.31
CA LEU A 267 2.88 -11.69 -2.19
C LEU A 267 4.04 -11.71 -1.18
N GLY A 268 4.60 -12.88 -0.89
CA GLY A 268 5.73 -13.00 0.03
C GLY A 268 6.98 -12.23 -0.41
N HIS A 269 7.22 -12.08 -1.72
CA HIS A 269 8.35 -11.31 -2.25
C HIS A 269 8.03 -9.82 -2.44
N ALA A 270 6.77 -9.47 -2.68
CA ALA A 270 6.36 -8.09 -2.91
C ALA A 270 6.15 -7.30 -1.61
N ALA A 271 5.65 -7.94 -0.55
CA ALA A 271 5.45 -7.28 0.73
C ALA A 271 6.81 -7.01 1.41
N THR A 272 7.06 -5.74 1.73
CA THR A 272 8.27 -5.29 2.44
C THR A 272 8.24 -5.73 3.90
N TYR A 273 7.08 -5.59 4.54
CA TYR A 273 6.85 -6.02 5.92
C TYR A 273 5.70 -7.02 5.95
N ARG A 274 5.85 -8.08 6.74
CA ARG A 274 4.80 -9.09 6.89
C ARG A 274 4.55 -9.36 8.36
N ILE A 275 3.32 -9.12 8.78
CA ILE A 275 2.91 -9.18 10.19
C ILE A 275 1.79 -10.21 10.33
N TRP A 276 2.02 -11.21 11.16
CA TRP A 276 1.03 -12.22 11.50
C TRP A 276 0.25 -11.82 12.75
N LEU A 277 -1.08 -11.72 12.63
CA LEU A 277 -1.97 -11.46 13.75
C LEU A 277 -2.63 -12.73 14.29
N LYS A 278 -2.68 -12.81 15.62
CA LYS A 278 -3.39 -13.86 16.36
C LYS A 278 -4.29 -13.28 17.44
N LYS A 279 -5.31 -14.06 17.82
CA LYS A 279 -6.09 -13.81 19.03
C LYS A 279 -5.27 -14.24 20.24
N GLY A 280 -5.15 -13.35 21.22
CA GLY A 280 -4.58 -13.64 22.53
C GLY A 280 -5.66 -13.93 23.57
N LEU A 281 -5.23 -14.15 24.81
CA LEU A 281 -6.13 -14.30 25.96
C LEU A 281 -6.69 -12.95 26.41
N ALA A 282 -7.82 -12.97 27.13
CA ALA A 282 -8.42 -11.79 27.75
C ALA A 282 -8.65 -10.61 26.78
N GLY A 283 -9.12 -10.91 25.57
CA GLY A 283 -9.43 -9.90 24.55
C GLY A 283 -8.22 -9.31 23.83
N LYS A 284 -6.99 -9.70 24.19
CA LYS A 284 -5.74 -9.24 23.56
C LYS A 284 -5.58 -9.78 22.14
N ARG A 285 -4.68 -9.16 21.39
CA ARG A 285 -4.15 -9.60 20.09
C ARG A 285 -2.64 -9.64 20.17
N ILE A 286 -2.06 -10.49 19.33
CA ILE A 286 -0.61 -10.64 19.21
C ILE A 286 -0.26 -10.31 17.76
N ALA A 287 0.64 -9.35 17.55
CA ALA A 287 1.27 -9.09 16.28
C ALA A 287 2.65 -9.73 16.28
N ARG A 288 2.98 -10.49 15.25
CA ARG A 288 4.32 -11.05 15.03
C ARG A 288 4.89 -10.51 13.73
N LEU A 289 6.02 -9.82 13.78
CA LEU A 289 6.77 -9.49 12.58
C LEU A 289 7.49 -10.76 12.10
N VAL A 290 7.13 -11.25 10.91
CA VAL A 290 7.67 -12.50 10.35
C VAL A 290 8.60 -12.28 9.16
N ASP A 291 8.59 -11.09 8.57
CA ASP A 291 9.45 -10.73 7.45
C ASP A 291 9.66 -9.21 7.42
N SER A 292 10.91 -8.80 7.26
CA SER A 292 11.30 -7.41 7.12
C SER A 292 12.73 -7.30 6.54
N PRO A 293 13.09 -6.19 5.88
CA PRO A 293 14.42 -6.03 5.30
C PRO A 293 15.51 -5.70 6.34
N HIS A 294 15.15 -5.23 7.54
CA HIS A 294 16.13 -4.66 8.49
C HIS A 294 15.79 -4.83 9.98
N LEU A 295 14.54 -5.16 10.32
CA LEU A 295 14.10 -5.39 11.69
C LEU A 295 14.14 -6.90 12.02
N PRO A 296 14.52 -7.27 13.25
CA PRO A 296 14.48 -8.65 13.68
C PRO A 296 13.04 -9.16 13.81
N GLU A 297 12.83 -10.48 13.68
CA GLU A 297 11.56 -11.10 14.06
C GLU A 297 11.25 -10.83 15.54
N GLY A 298 9.98 -10.59 15.83
CA GLY A 298 9.51 -10.31 17.19
C GLY A 298 8.01 -10.40 17.31
N GLU A 299 7.51 -10.34 18.54
CA GLU A 299 6.09 -10.31 18.85
C GLU A 299 5.76 -9.17 19.80
N SER A 300 4.62 -8.51 19.58
CA SER A 300 4.05 -7.52 20.48
C SER A 300 2.59 -7.88 20.78
N VAL A 301 2.08 -7.35 21.88
CA VAL A 301 0.73 -7.59 22.36
C VAL A 301 0.01 -6.27 22.40
N PHE A 302 -1.23 -6.26 21.91
CA PHE A 302 -2.09 -5.07 21.91
C PHE A 302 -3.54 -5.48 22.17
N LYS A 303 -4.43 -4.50 22.28
CA LYS A 303 -5.88 -4.66 22.42
C LYS A 303 -6.61 -3.81 21.39
N ILE A 304 -7.86 -4.18 21.19
CA ILE A 304 -8.80 -3.44 20.36
C ILE A 304 -9.93 -3.00 21.30
N THR A 305 -10.05 -1.69 21.49
CA THR A 305 -11.07 -1.06 22.35
C THR A 305 -11.95 -0.14 21.51
N THR A 306 -12.92 0.52 22.14
CA THR A 306 -13.70 1.58 21.47
C THR A 306 -12.81 2.72 21.00
N GLU A 307 -11.79 3.09 21.76
CA GLU A 307 -10.86 4.18 21.42
C GLU A 307 -9.92 3.86 20.25
N GLY A 308 -9.77 2.58 19.88
CA GLY A 308 -8.89 2.17 18.79
C GLY A 308 -8.00 1.00 19.17
N ILE A 309 -6.75 1.06 18.73
CA ILE A 309 -5.70 0.11 19.09
C ILE A 309 -4.88 0.71 20.23
N VAL A 310 -4.73 -0.07 21.30
CA VAL A 310 -3.99 0.31 22.52
C VAL A 310 -3.17 -0.88 23.01
N ASP A 311 -2.29 -0.70 24.00
CA ASP A 311 -1.49 -1.79 24.60
C ASP A 311 -2.29 -2.80 25.48
#